data_AF-A0A2D7GRQ0-F1
#
_entry.id   AF-A0A2D7GRQ0-F1
#
_cell.length_a   1.000
_cell.length_b   1.000
_cell.length_c   1.000
_cell.angle_alpha   90.00
_cell.angle_beta   90.00
_cell.angle_gamma   90.00
#
_symmetry.space_group_name_H-M   'P 1'
#
loop_
_entity.id
_entity.type
_entity.pdbx_description
1 polymer ?
#
loop_
_entity_poly.entity_id
_entity_poly.type
_entity_poly.pdbx_seq_one_letter_code
_entity_poly.pdbx_strand_id
1 'polypeptide(L)'
;MNTDSVASLLLEAASLMLIGMVFVFSFLGLLILGIHLIAKFCSVFPGEVASESVVADRRANAQQPSVEGSITDGSGIEKNVIAAISAAIHAHRKTNKNS
;
A
#
# COMPACT_ATOMS: atom_id res chain seq x y z
N MET A 1 -13.84 -15.88 56.84
CA MET A 1 -13.44 -17.11 56.12
C MET A 1 -14.23 -17.24 54.83
N ASN A 2 -13.86 -16.48 53.79
CA ASN A 2 -14.41 -16.57 52.42
C ASN A 2 -13.40 -16.07 51.34
N THR A 3 -12.30 -15.45 51.75
CA THR A 3 -11.28 -14.83 50.89
C THR A 3 -10.54 -15.86 50.03
N ASP A 4 -10.37 -17.09 50.52
CA ASP A 4 -9.70 -18.15 49.78
C ASP A 4 -10.53 -18.63 48.57
N SER A 5 -11.86 -18.61 48.69
CA SER A 5 -12.77 -18.98 47.60
C SER A 5 -12.75 -17.94 46.48
N VAL A 6 -12.90 -16.65 46.82
CA VAL A 6 -12.80 -15.57 45.83
C VAL A 6 -11.41 -15.52 45.19
N ALA A 7 -10.32 -15.75 45.92
CA ALA A 7 -8.99 -15.82 45.32
C ALA A 7 -8.91 -16.95 44.26
N SER A 8 -9.48 -18.12 44.53
CA SER A 8 -9.52 -19.24 43.58
C SER A 8 -10.35 -18.92 42.33
N LEU A 9 -11.55 -18.38 42.50
CA LEU A 9 -12.44 -17.97 41.41
C LEU A 9 -11.77 -16.92 40.50
N LEU A 10 -11.05 -15.98 41.10
CA LEU A 10 -10.35 -14.91 40.39
C LEU A 10 -9.15 -15.47 39.61
N LEU A 11 -8.43 -16.44 40.18
CA LEU A 11 -7.32 -17.12 39.49
C LEU A 11 -7.82 -17.93 38.29
N GLU A 12 -8.92 -18.64 38.46
CA GLU A 12 -9.56 -19.42 37.38
C GLU A 12 -10.09 -18.50 36.27
N ALA A 13 -10.76 -17.41 36.64
CA ALA A 13 -11.22 -16.39 35.70
C ALA A 13 -10.06 -15.68 34.99
N ALA A 14 -8.97 -15.39 35.70
CA ALA A 14 -7.77 -14.79 35.11
C ALA A 14 -7.13 -15.72 34.07
N SER A 15 -7.08 -17.03 34.34
CA SER A 15 -6.60 -18.03 33.38
C SER A 15 -7.48 -18.06 32.12
N LEU A 16 -8.81 -18.08 32.27
CA LEU A 16 -9.73 -18.01 31.12
C LEU A 16 -9.64 -16.68 30.36
N MET A 17 -9.42 -15.56 31.05
CA MET A 17 -9.20 -14.27 30.39
C MET A 17 -7.89 -14.28 29.59
N LEU A 18 -6.81 -14.81 30.18
CA LEU A 18 -5.51 -14.92 29.52
C LEU A 18 -5.61 -15.79 28.27
N ILE A 19 -6.25 -16.95 28.36
CA ILE A 19 -6.44 -17.85 27.22
C ILE A 19 -7.22 -17.14 26.10
N GLY A 20 -8.29 -16.42 26.46
CA GLY A 20 -9.09 -15.64 25.52
C GLY A 20 -8.26 -14.55 24.84
N MET A 21 -7.45 -13.83 25.62
CA MET A 21 -6.60 -12.76 25.10
C MET A 21 -5.53 -13.28 24.13
N VAL A 22 -4.89 -14.41 24.46
CA VAL A 22 -3.90 -15.06 23.57
C VAL A 22 -4.57 -15.58 22.30
N PHE A 23 -5.77 -16.16 22.39
CA PHE A 23 -6.47 -16.68 21.23
C PHE A 23 -6.93 -15.56 20.30
N VAL A 24 -7.48 -14.47 20.84
CA VAL A 24 -7.85 -13.28 20.06
C VAL A 24 -6.63 -12.68 19.38
N PHE A 25 -5.52 -12.52 20.11
CA PHE A 25 -4.28 -11.99 19.52
C PHE A 25 -3.74 -12.89 18.41
N SER A 26 -3.73 -14.20 18.63
CA SER A 26 -3.31 -15.18 17.63
C SER A 26 -4.23 -15.17 16.40
N PHE A 27 -5.54 -15.04 16.61
CA PHE A 27 -6.52 -14.99 15.54
C PHE A 27 -6.36 -13.72 14.70
N LEU A 28 -6.30 -12.54 15.33
CA LEU A 28 -6.03 -11.28 14.64
C LEU A 28 -4.69 -11.35 13.89
N GLY A 29 -3.64 -11.85 14.55
CA GLY A 29 -2.33 -12.06 13.93
C GLY A 29 -2.39 -12.97 12.70
N LEU A 30 -3.14 -14.07 12.78
CA LEU A 30 -3.34 -14.99 11.67
C LEU A 30 -4.13 -14.35 10.52
N LEU A 31 -5.14 -13.52 10.83
CA LEU A 31 -5.88 -12.73 9.82
C LEU A 31 -4.95 -11.75 9.10
N ILE A 32 -4.14 -11.00 9.85
CA ILE A 32 -3.16 -10.07 9.29
C ILE A 32 -2.12 -10.83 8.45
N LEU A 33 -1.61 -11.95 8.93
CA LEU A 33 -0.66 -12.78 8.19
C LEU A 33 -1.29 -13.35 6.92
N GLY A 34 -2.56 -13.76 6.97
CA GLY A 34 -3.33 -14.25 5.84
C GLY A 34 -3.48 -13.20 4.74
N ILE A 35 -3.84 -11.95 5.08
CA ILE A 35 -3.91 -10.86 4.09
C ILE A 35 -2.54 -10.49 3.53
N HIS A 36 -1.46 -10.62 4.33
CA HIS A 36 -0.11 -10.41 3.83
C HIS A 36 0.33 -11.54 2.89
N LEU A 37 -0.02 -12.79 3.20
CA LEU A 37 0.23 -13.93 2.32
C LEU A 37 -0.54 -13.80 1.02
N ILE A 38 -1.82 -13.37 1.05
CA ILE A 38 -2.58 -13.18 -0.19
C ILE A 38 -1.99 -12.05 -1.02
N ALA A 39 -1.63 -10.91 -0.42
CA ALA A 39 -0.99 -9.80 -1.12
C ALA A 39 0.35 -10.22 -1.75
N LYS A 40 1.16 -10.99 -1.01
CA LYS A 40 2.41 -11.54 -1.54
C LYS A 40 2.13 -12.55 -2.65
N PHE A 41 1.13 -13.41 -2.51
CA PHE A 41 0.77 -14.40 -3.51
C PHE A 41 0.30 -13.73 -4.82
N CYS A 42 -0.51 -12.68 -4.72
CA CYS A 42 -0.87 -11.83 -5.87
C CYS A 42 0.35 -11.16 -6.51
N SER A 43 1.38 -10.79 -5.74
CA SER A 43 2.63 -10.26 -6.32
C SER A 43 3.50 -11.33 -7.00
N VAL A 44 3.41 -12.58 -6.56
CA VAL A 44 4.19 -13.71 -7.09
C VAL A 44 3.53 -14.32 -8.32
N PHE A 45 2.20 -14.33 -8.36
CA PHE A 45 1.39 -14.67 -9.53
C PHE A 45 0.68 -13.41 -10.02
N PRO A 46 1.38 -12.52 -10.76
CA PRO A 46 0.72 -11.47 -11.52
C PRO A 46 -0.13 -12.15 -12.59
N GLY A 47 -1.37 -12.47 -12.24
CA GLY A 47 -2.41 -12.67 -13.23
C GLY A 47 -2.46 -11.41 -14.08
N GLU A 48 -2.67 -11.59 -15.37
CA GLU A 48 -2.83 -10.55 -16.38
C GLU A 48 -4.05 -9.67 -16.08
N VAL A 49 -3.97 -8.87 -15.03
CA VAL A 49 -4.87 -7.75 -14.77
C VAL A 49 -4.02 -6.51 -14.90
N ALA A 50 -4.34 -5.80 -15.98
CA ALA A 50 -3.77 -4.53 -16.33
C ALA A 50 -3.55 -3.67 -15.09
N SER A 51 -2.34 -3.15 -14.98
CA SER A 51 -1.90 -2.09 -14.08
C SER A 51 -3.01 -1.09 -13.76
N GLU A 52 -3.75 -1.32 -12.67
CA GLU A 52 -4.27 -0.21 -11.88
C GLU A 52 -3.20 0.10 -10.84
N SER A 53 -2.47 1.17 -11.15
CA SER A 53 -1.35 1.70 -10.42
C SER A 53 -1.71 2.02 -8.98
N VAL A 54 -1.52 1.07 -8.07
CA VAL A 54 -1.12 1.42 -6.71
C VAL A 54 0.32 1.85 -6.81
N VAL A 55 0.52 3.16 -6.74
CA VAL A 55 1.81 3.85 -6.73
C VAL A 55 2.60 3.40 -5.49
N ALA A 56 3.18 2.20 -5.57
CA ALA A 56 4.26 1.79 -4.70
C ALA A 56 5.53 2.43 -5.26
N ASP A 57 5.93 3.50 -4.59
CA ASP A 57 7.16 4.27 -4.69
C ASP A 57 8.37 3.35 -5.00
N ARG A 58 8.58 3.04 -6.28
CA ARG A 58 9.81 2.40 -6.79
C ARG A 58 10.57 3.45 -7.56
N ARG A 59 11.32 4.23 -6.79
CA ARG A 59 12.53 4.91 -7.23
C ARG A 59 13.45 3.90 -7.89
N ALA A 60 13.39 3.77 -9.21
CA ALA A 60 14.39 3.08 -10.00
C ALA A 60 14.41 3.69 -11.40
N ASN A 61 15.25 4.72 -11.52
CA ASN A 61 16.20 4.87 -12.62
C ASN A 61 15.64 4.65 -14.04
N ALA A 62 14.89 5.62 -14.54
CA ALA A 62 14.77 5.84 -15.99
C ALA A 62 15.39 7.20 -16.29
N GLN A 63 16.64 7.18 -16.74
CA GLN A 63 17.29 8.32 -17.39
C GLN A 63 16.37 8.87 -18.48
N GLN A 64 15.86 10.08 -18.26
CA GLN A 64 15.41 10.95 -19.33
C GLN A 64 15.91 12.37 -19.09
N PRO A 65 16.24 13.09 -20.18
CA PRO A 65 17.16 14.19 -20.16
C PRO A 65 16.58 15.40 -19.43
N SER A 66 17.45 16.03 -18.66
CA SER A 66 17.28 17.28 -17.96
C SER A 66 16.62 18.33 -18.87
N VAL A 67 15.44 18.79 -18.48
CA VAL A 67 15.04 20.17 -18.75
C VAL A 67 14.84 20.82 -17.41
N GLU A 68 15.87 21.56 -17.04
CA GLU A 68 15.94 22.54 -15.96
C GLU A 68 14.65 23.37 -15.90
N GLY A 69 14.00 23.38 -14.75
CA GLY A 69 12.73 24.11 -14.57
C GLY A 69 12.07 23.79 -13.24
N SER A 70 12.75 24.12 -12.15
CA SER A 70 12.24 24.07 -10.78
C SER A 70 10.99 24.93 -10.61
N ILE A 71 9.83 24.33 -10.30
CA ILE A 71 8.84 24.90 -9.38
C ILE A 71 8.27 23.76 -8.50
N THR A 72 8.18 24.12 -7.23
CA THR A 72 8.07 23.39 -5.96
C THR A 72 6.68 22.83 -5.62
N ASP A 73 6.65 21.79 -4.77
CA ASP A 73 5.57 21.46 -3.82
C ASP A 73 4.13 21.21 -4.32
N GLY A 74 3.99 20.42 -5.38
CA GLY A 74 2.77 19.65 -5.73
C GLY A 74 3.06 18.46 -6.68
N SER A 75 4.38 18.21 -6.84
CA SER A 75 5.12 17.98 -8.09
C SER A 75 4.78 16.74 -8.92
N GLY A 76 3.84 15.91 -8.51
CA GLY A 76 3.45 14.72 -9.29
C GLY A 76 2.36 15.05 -10.32
N ILE A 77 1.34 15.78 -9.89
CA ILE A 77 0.14 16.04 -10.70
C ILE A 77 0.44 17.14 -11.73
N GLU A 78 1.04 18.27 -11.33
CA GLU A 78 1.38 19.32 -12.30
C GLU A 78 2.38 18.86 -13.36
N LYS A 79 3.35 18.00 -13.02
CA LYS A 79 4.31 17.47 -14.01
C LYS A 79 3.63 16.59 -15.05
N ASN A 80 2.69 15.75 -14.63
CA ASN A 80 1.94 14.90 -15.55
C ASN A 80 1.06 15.76 -16.48
N VAL A 81 0.38 16.76 -15.94
CA VAL A 81 -0.46 17.69 -16.73
C VAL A 81 0.39 18.48 -17.73
N ILE A 82 1.53 19.04 -17.30
CA ILE A 82 2.43 19.80 -18.19
C ILE A 82 3.04 18.88 -19.26
N ALA A 83 3.42 17.65 -18.91
CA ALA A 83 3.95 16.67 -19.87
C ALA A 83 2.89 16.24 -20.90
N ALA A 84 1.65 15.99 -20.47
CA ALA A 84 0.53 15.63 -21.34
C ALA A 84 0.18 16.78 -22.30
N ILE A 85 0.09 18.02 -21.79
CA ILE A 85 -0.15 19.22 -22.60
C ILE A 85 1.00 19.41 -23.61
N SER A 86 2.25 19.29 -23.17
CA SER A 86 3.42 19.42 -24.06
C SER A 86 3.47 18.33 -25.13
N ALA A 87 3.11 17.09 -24.78
CA ALA A 87 3.04 15.98 -25.73
C ALA A 87 1.93 16.20 -26.76
N ALA A 88 0.75 16.69 -26.34
CA ALA A 88 -0.37 16.99 -27.23
C ALA A 88 -0.03 18.12 -28.22
N ILE A 89 0.59 19.21 -27.75
CA ILE A 89 1.04 20.32 -28.62
C ILE A 89 2.10 19.81 -29.62
N HIS A 90 3.04 19.00 -29.15
CA HIS A 90 4.09 18.45 -30.01
C HIS A 90 3.54 17.49 -31.05
N ALA A 91 2.54 16.67 -30.70
CA ALA A 91 1.84 15.81 -31.64
C ALA A 91 1.10 16.63 -32.70
N HIS A 92 0.37 17.69 -32.31
CA HIS A 92 -0.33 18.55 -33.24
C HIS A 92 0.62 19.24 -34.24
N ARG A 93 1.76 19.76 -33.78
CA ARG A 93 2.78 20.37 -34.65
C ARG A 93 3.39 19.36 -35.62
N LYS A 94 3.62 18.11 -35.19
CA LYS A 94 4.14 17.05 -36.06
C LYS A 94 3.14 16.67 -37.16
N THR A 95 1.86 16.55 -36.80
CA THR A 95 0.76 16.22 -37.72
C THR A 95 0.40 17.36 -38.67
N ASN A 96 0.79 18.60 -38.36
CA ASN A 96 0.56 19.75 -39.25
C ASN A 96 1.78 20.12 -40.11
N LYS A 97 2.91 19.41 -39.96
CA LYS A 97 4.12 19.58 -40.81
C LYS A 97 4.21 18.52 -41.92
N ASN A 98 3.30 17.55 -41.93
CA ASN A 98 3.20 16.45 -42.90
C ASN A 98 1.88 16.47 -43.69
N SER A 99 1.18 17.60 -43.74
CA SER A 99 0.24 18.01 -44.80
C SER A 99 0.79 19.24 -45.52
#